data_AF-A0A4R9F3R9-F1
#
_entry.id   AF-A0A4R9F3R9-F1
#
_cell.length_a   1.000
_cell.length_b   1.000
_cell.length_c   1.000
_cell.angle_alpha   90.00
_cell.angle_beta   90.00
_cell.angle_gamma   90.00
#
_symmetry.space_group_name_H-M   'P 1'
#
loop_
_entity.id
_entity.type
_entity.pdbx_description
1 polymer ?
#
loop_
_entity_poly.entity_id
_entity_poly.type
_entity_poly.pdbx_seq_one_letter_code
_entity_poly.pdbx_strand_id
1 'polypeptide(L)'
;MTSVPGQTAAAVAARKRQTQQKLTDVDVAIGQLRRERGRLTVRAIAARAAVSATFLYENPEARARVQAAIADSKSRHDRTTSAEHDGIEATWRERALNAEAELTRAQKEIYVQRHRIGELMGQVRDFSQTAPGESVEALVTENTNLKHRVQQLTREHRRLQERLEGARANLRFADKRAADLEMQVLELQPGDPGRHGPQTGTRPPSHP
;
A
#
# COMPACT_ATOMS: atom_id res chain seq x y z
N MET A 1 24.52 84.44 -63.36
CA MET A 1 23.61 83.54 -62.63
C MET A 1 24.14 83.35 -61.22
N THR A 2 23.78 84.25 -60.32
CA THR A 2 24.24 84.30 -58.92
C THR A 2 23.20 83.61 -58.04
N SER A 3 23.57 82.49 -57.40
CA SER A 3 22.67 81.83 -56.45
C SER A 3 22.44 82.73 -55.24
N VAL A 4 21.18 83.01 -54.91
CA VAL A 4 20.82 83.86 -53.77
C VAL A 4 21.13 83.10 -52.47
N PRO A 5 21.86 83.68 -51.50
CA PRO A 5 22.25 83.02 -50.24
C PRO A 5 21.06 82.49 -49.39
N GLY A 6 19.83 82.98 -49.63
CA GLY A 6 18.62 82.43 -49.03
C GLY A 6 18.17 81.07 -49.60
N GLN A 7 18.46 80.78 -50.87
CA GLN A 7 18.11 79.49 -51.50
C GLN A 7 18.99 78.34 -50.98
N THR A 8 20.26 78.59 -50.71
CA THR A 8 21.18 77.58 -50.15
C THR A 8 20.87 77.27 -48.69
N ALA A 9 20.54 78.29 -47.88
CA ALA A 9 20.10 78.11 -46.50
C ALA A 9 18.79 77.32 -46.39
N ALA A 10 17.80 77.61 -47.24
CA ALA A 10 16.54 76.88 -47.29
C ALA A 10 16.72 75.41 -47.70
N ALA A 11 17.59 75.14 -48.68
CA ALA A 11 17.89 73.77 -49.11
C ALA A 11 18.58 72.94 -48.03
N VAL A 12 19.51 73.53 -47.26
CA VAL A 12 20.17 72.86 -46.12
C VAL A 12 19.16 72.57 -44.99
N ALA A 13 18.27 73.51 -44.68
CA ALA A 13 17.23 73.31 -43.69
C ALA A 13 16.24 72.21 -44.09
N ALA A 14 15.84 72.15 -45.36
CA ALA A 14 14.99 71.08 -45.90
C ALA A 14 15.65 69.70 -45.78
N ARG A 15 16.94 69.58 -46.12
CA ARG A 15 17.71 68.32 -45.98
C ARG A 15 17.80 67.87 -44.52
N LYS A 16 18.04 68.81 -43.58
CA LYS A 16 18.07 68.49 -42.14
C LYS A 16 16.71 67.95 -41.65
N ARG A 17 15.61 68.60 -42.02
CA ARG A 17 14.25 68.14 -41.69
C ARG A 17 13.96 66.75 -42.28
N GLN A 18 14.35 66.51 -43.52
CA GLN A 18 14.17 65.22 -44.17
C GLN A 18 14.98 64.09 -43.48
N THR A 19 16.22 64.36 -43.07
CA THR A 19 17.02 63.40 -42.30
C THR A 19 16.39 63.11 -40.95
N GLN A 20 15.90 64.14 -40.24
CA GLN A 20 15.23 63.97 -38.96
C GLN A 20 13.94 63.14 -39.07
N GLN A 21 13.17 63.35 -40.14
CA GLN A 21 11.97 62.55 -40.42
C GLN A 21 12.33 61.08 -40.61
N LYS A 22 13.32 60.77 -41.47
CA LYS A 22 13.78 59.40 -41.69
C LYS A 22 14.27 58.73 -40.40
N LEU A 23 14.95 59.48 -39.53
CA LEU A 23 15.40 58.97 -38.23
C LEU A 23 14.21 58.65 -37.31
N THR A 24 13.18 59.48 -37.33
CA THR A 24 11.92 59.23 -36.60
C THR A 24 11.21 57.99 -37.13
N ASP A 25 11.14 57.83 -38.45
CA ASP A 25 10.51 56.68 -39.10
C ASP A 25 11.24 55.37 -38.77
N VAL A 26 12.58 55.42 -38.62
CA VAL A 26 13.39 54.29 -38.14
C VAL A 26 13.05 53.89 -36.71
N ASP A 27 12.89 54.85 -35.80
CA ASP A 27 12.52 54.57 -34.40
C ASP A 27 11.10 53.98 -34.31
N VAL A 28 10.16 54.50 -35.11
CA VAL A 28 8.80 53.95 -35.21
C VAL A 28 8.85 52.52 -35.75
N ALA A 29 9.62 52.26 -36.80
CA ALA A 29 9.77 50.92 -37.39
C ALA A 29 10.39 49.92 -36.40
N ILE A 30 11.42 50.34 -35.63
CA ILE A 30 12.00 49.53 -34.56
C ILE A 30 10.94 49.22 -33.50
N GLY A 31 10.16 50.21 -33.08
CA GLY A 31 9.08 50.04 -32.11
C GLY A 31 7.99 49.08 -32.58
N GLN A 32 7.61 49.15 -33.86
CA GLN A 32 6.62 48.24 -34.46
C GLN A 32 7.15 46.80 -34.55
N LEU A 33 8.37 46.62 -35.06
CA LEU A 33 8.99 45.28 -35.18
C LEU A 33 9.14 44.60 -33.81
N ARG A 34 9.40 45.37 -32.74
CA ARG A 34 9.43 44.87 -31.37
C ARG A 34 8.06 44.34 -30.92
N ARG A 35 6.97 45.04 -31.23
CA ARG A 35 5.60 44.63 -30.84
C ARG A 35 5.15 43.40 -31.61
N GLU A 36 5.45 43.34 -32.90
CA GLU A 36 5.08 42.25 -33.79
C GLU A 36 5.96 41.00 -33.62
N ARG A 37 6.93 41.02 -32.69
CA ARG A 37 7.93 39.95 -32.49
C ARG A 37 8.69 39.59 -33.78
N GLY A 38 8.83 40.54 -34.69
CA GLY A 38 9.57 40.37 -35.93
C GLY A 38 11.08 40.32 -35.67
N ARG A 39 11.83 39.66 -36.56
CA ARG A 39 13.30 39.67 -36.50
C ARG A 39 13.82 41.10 -36.74
N LEU A 40 14.38 41.73 -35.71
CA LEU A 40 15.08 43.01 -35.79
C LEU A 40 16.39 42.81 -36.56
N THR A 41 16.32 42.99 -37.88
CA THR A 41 17.47 43.02 -38.78
C THR A 41 17.51 44.36 -39.51
N VAL A 42 18.71 44.80 -39.92
CA VAL A 42 18.89 46.06 -40.65
C VAL A 42 17.96 46.13 -41.87
N ARG A 43 17.81 45.00 -42.60
CA ARG A 43 16.94 44.91 -43.78
C ARG A 43 15.46 45.03 -43.44
N ALA A 44 15.01 44.39 -42.36
CA ALA A 44 13.63 44.49 -41.91
C ALA A 44 13.28 45.91 -41.44
N ILE A 45 14.21 46.57 -40.76
CA ILE A 45 14.05 47.96 -40.30
C ILE A 45 14.00 48.92 -41.50
N ALA A 46 14.91 48.78 -42.47
CA ALA A 46 14.92 49.58 -43.69
C ALA A 46 13.60 49.45 -44.47
N ALA A 47 13.15 48.21 -44.68
CA ALA A 47 11.90 47.93 -45.38
C ALA A 47 10.69 48.52 -44.65
N ARG A 48 10.63 48.40 -43.32
CA ARG A 48 9.50 48.90 -42.53
C ARG A 48 9.48 50.43 -42.38
N ALA A 49 10.65 51.05 -42.26
CA ALA A 49 10.77 52.50 -42.19
C ALA A 49 10.62 53.19 -43.56
N ALA A 50 10.51 52.42 -44.65
CA ALA A 50 10.55 52.92 -46.03
C ALA A 50 11.80 53.76 -46.33
N VAL A 51 12.95 53.39 -45.75
CA VAL A 51 14.25 54.08 -45.94
C VAL A 51 15.25 53.12 -46.59
N SER A 52 16.17 53.66 -47.40
CA SER A 52 17.21 52.83 -48.03
C SER A 52 18.15 52.22 -46.98
N ALA A 53 18.58 50.98 -47.21
CA ALA A 53 19.58 50.33 -46.35
C ALA A 53 20.90 51.13 -46.31
N THR A 54 21.27 51.77 -47.43
CA THR A 54 22.44 52.65 -47.53
C THR A 54 22.38 53.80 -46.53
N PHE A 55 21.21 54.44 -46.35
CA PHE A 55 21.04 55.51 -45.36
C PHE A 55 21.31 55.03 -43.93
N LEU A 56 20.86 53.82 -43.58
CA LEU A 56 21.11 53.25 -42.25
C LEU A 56 22.59 52.96 -42.00
N TYR A 57 23.37 52.72 -43.06
CA TYR A 57 24.82 52.55 -42.94
C TYR A 57 25.57 53.86 -42.96
N GLU A 58 25.20 54.82 -43.82
CA GLU A 58 25.93 56.08 -44.00
C GLU A 58 25.68 57.08 -42.88
N ASN A 59 24.47 57.12 -42.32
CA ASN A 59 24.15 58.02 -41.23
C ASN A 59 24.56 57.41 -39.87
N PRO A 60 25.48 58.05 -39.11
CA PRO A 60 26.00 57.49 -37.86
C PRO A 60 24.93 57.39 -36.78
N GLU A 61 23.97 58.31 -36.72
CA GLU A 61 22.87 58.25 -35.76
C GLU A 61 21.91 57.11 -36.08
N ALA A 62 21.54 56.94 -37.36
CA ALA A 62 20.69 55.82 -37.78
C ALA A 62 21.35 54.47 -37.47
N ARG A 63 22.65 54.35 -37.75
CA ARG A 63 23.45 53.16 -37.44
C ARG A 63 23.44 52.87 -35.95
N ALA A 64 23.67 53.87 -35.10
CA ALA A 64 23.69 53.71 -33.65
C ALA A 64 22.33 53.22 -33.11
N ARG A 65 21.21 53.79 -33.58
CA ARG A 65 19.86 53.39 -33.17
C ARG A 65 19.54 51.95 -33.54
N VAL A 66 19.88 51.55 -34.77
CA VAL A 66 19.68 50.18 -35.25
C VAL A 66 20.54 49.18 -34.46
N GLN A 67 21.82 49.49 -34.23
CA GLN A 67 22.71 48.62 -33.46
C GLN A 67 22.24 48.45 -32.01
N ALA A 68 21.86 49.54 -31.34
CA ALA A 68 21.30 49.49 -29.99
C ALA A 68 20.02 48.63 -29.94
N ALA A 69 19.15 48.77 -30.93
CA ALA A 69 17.92 48.00 -30.99
C ALA A 69 18.15 46.50 -31.19
N ILE A 70 19.11 46.12 -32.04
CA ILE A 70 19.50 44.73 -32.29
C ILE A 70 20.18 44.13 -31.04
N ALA A 71 21.11 44.85 -30.42
CA ALA A 71 21.81 44.40 -29.22
C ALA A 71 20.83 44.17 -28.05
N ASP A 72 19.90 45.10 -27.83
CA ASP A 72 18.85 44.96 -26.82
C ASP A 72 17.96 43.74 -27.12
N SER A 73 17.52 43.55 -28.38
CA SER A 73 16.73 42.38 -28.78
C SER A 73 17.45 41.06 -28.51
N LYS A 74 18.75 40.98 -28.83
CA LYS A 74 19.56 39.79 -28.58
C LYS A 74 19.69 39.53 -27.08
N SER A 75 20.00 40.56 -26.29
CA SER A 75 20.15 40.43 -24.84
C SER A 75 18.86 40.00 -24.14
N ARG A 76 17.68 40.39 -24.65
CA ARG A 76 16.39 39.92 -24.11
C ARG A 76 16.15 38.46 -24.46
N HIS A 77 16.43 38.07 -25.70
CA HIS A 77 16.31 36.69 -26.12
C HIS A 77 17.22 35.77 -25.30
N ASP A 78 18.49 36.14 -25.13
CA ASP A 78 19.46 35.38 -24.32
C ASP A 78 19.02 35.27 -22.85
N ARG A 79 18.39 36.32 -22.29
CA ARG A 79 17.82 36.28 -20.93
C ARG A 79 16.62 35.34 -20.83
N THR A 80 15.72 35.35 -21.82
CA THR A 80 14.56 34.44 -21.85
C THR A 80 15.01 32.99 -21.98
N THR A 81 15.95 32.69 -22.89
CA THR A 81 16.46 31.33 -23.06
C THR A 81 17.23 30.87 -21.83
N SER A 82 18.02 31.72 -21.18
CA SER A 82 18.67 31.37 -19.91
C SER A 82 17.64 31.04 -18.83
N ALA A 83 16.60 31.85 -18.68
CA ALA A 83 15.54 31.59 -17.68
C ALA A 83 14.77 30.29 -17.95
N GLU A 84 14.53 29.97 -19.23
CA GLU A 84 13.94 28.69 -19.62
C GLU A 84 14.86 27.51 -19.26
N HIS A 85 16.15 27.61 -19.56
CA HIS A 85 17.13 26.59 -19.18
C HIS A 85 17.22 26.41 -17.66
N ASP A 86 17.28 27.50 -16.89
CA ASP A 86 17.35 27.47 -15.43
C ASP A 86 16.10 26.79 -14.84
N GLY A 87 14.91 27.07 -15.40
CA GLY A 87 13.66 26.42 -15.00
C GLY A 87 13.62 24.92 -15.30
N ILE A 88 14.11 24.51 -16.47
CA ILE A 88 14.25 23.10 -16.83
C ILE A 88 15.23 22.40 -15.89
N GLU A 89 16.38 23.02 -15.62
CA GLU A 89 17.41 22.45 -14.76
C GLU A 89 16.92 22.33 -13.31
N ALA A 90 16.19 23.32 -12.79
CA ALA A 90 15.54 23.24 -11.49
C ALA A 90 14.57 22.05 -11.40
N THR A 91 13.75 21.86 -12.45
CA THR A 91 12.83 20.72 -12.53
C THR A 91 13.58 19.37 -12.59
N TRP A 92 14.74 19.32 -13.24
CA TRP A 92 15.56 18.11 -13.29
C TRP A 92 16.22 17.81 -11.95
N ARG A 93 16.75 18.83 -11.27
CA ARG A 93 17.31 18.70 -9.92
C ARG A 93 16.27 18.18 -8.93
N GLU A 94 15.06 18.74 -8.96
CA GLU A 94 13.96 18.28 -8.10
C GLU A 94 13.61 16.81 -8.38
N ARG A 95 13.50 16.43 -9.66
CA ARG A 95 13.23 15.03 -10.03
C ARG A 95 14.35 14.08 -9.60
N ALA A 96 15.62 14.50 -9.69
CA ALA A 96 16.75 13.72 -9.23
C ALA A 96 16.70 13.51 -7.71
N LEU A 97 16.47 14.58 -6.94
CA LEU A 97 16.35 14.51 -5.47
C LEU A 97 15.18 13.62 -5.04
N ASN A 98 14.02 13.74 -5.72
CA ASN A 98 12.87 12.89 -5.43
C ASN A 98 13.17 11.42 -5.75
N ALA A 99 13.87 11.13 -6.86
CA ALA A 99 14.26 9.77 -7.21
C ALA A 99 15.27 9.18 -6.20
N GLU A 100 16.22 9.98 -5.71
CA GLU A 100 17.17 9.57 -4.67
C GLU A 100 16.47 9.28 -3.34
N ALA A 101 15.49 10.09 -2.96
CA ALA A 101 14.68 9.88 -1.76
C ALA A 101 13.88 8.57 -1.84
N GLU A 102 13.20 8.33 -2.96
CA GLU A 102 12.45 7.08 -3.20
C GLU A 102 13.37 5.86 -3.25
N LEU A 103 14.54 5.96 -3.88
CA LEU A 103 15.54 4.88 -3.89
C LEU A 103 16.00 4.55 -2.47
N THR A 104 16.31 5.56 -1.66
CA THR A 104 16.72 5.39 -0.28
C THR A 104 15.62 4.74 0.56
N ARG A 105 14.36 5.13 0.34
CA ARG A 105 13.21 4.53 1.00
C ARG A 105 13.05 3.05 0.62
N ALA A 106 13.08 2.73 -0.66
CA ALA A 106 12.98 1.36 -1.16
C ALA A 106 14.10 0.47 -0.62
N GLN A 107 15.34 0.98 -0.55
CA GLN A 107 16.47 0.26 0.03
C GLN A 107 16.26 -0.06 1.52
N LYS A 108 15.73 0.89 2.30
CA LYS A 108 15.37 0.66 3.72
C LYS A 108 14.30 -0.41 3.85
N GLU A 109 13.24 -0.36 3.03
CA GLU A 109 12.17 -1.35 3.03
C GLU A 109 12.68 -2.75 2.68
N ILE A 110 13.53 -2.87 1.65
CA ILE A 110 14.17 -4.14 1.26
C ILE A 110 15.03 -4.69 2.41
N TYR A 111 15.77 -3.84 3.12
CA TYR A 111 16.57 -4.25 4.26
C TYR A 111 15.70 -4.84 5.39
N VAL A 112 14.62 -4.14 5.76
CA VAL A 112 13.66 -4.61 6.76
C VAL A 112 13.03 -5.94 6.35
N GLN A 113 12.63 -6.07 5.08
CA GLN A 113 12.06 -7.31 4.55
C GLN A 113 13.08 -8.47 4.61
N ARG A 114 14.32 -8.24 4.20
CA ARG A 114 15.38 -9.27 4.26
C ARG A 114 15.67 -9.69 5.69
N HIS A 115 15.68 -8.75 6.63
CA HIS A 115 15.84 -9.06 8.04
C HIS A 115 14.70 -9.95 8.55
N ARG A 116 13.45 -9.58 8.24
CA ARG A 116 12.27 -10.36 8.62
C ARG A 116 12.27 -11.76 7.99
N ILE A 117 12.67 -11.88 6.73
CA ILE A 117 12.83 -13.18 6.07
C ILE A 117 13.89 -14.02 6.81
N GLY A 118 15.01 -13.41 7.21
CA GLY A 118 16.03 -14.08 8.02
C GLY A 118 15.50 -14.61 9.35
N GLU A 119 14.73 -13.80 10.07
CA GLU A 119 14.06 -14.22 11.33
C GLU A 119 13.12 -15.40 11.09
N LEU A 120 12.23 -15.30 10.08
CA LEU A 120 11.26 -16.34 9.77
C LEU A 120 11.94 -17.64 9.33
N MET A 121 13.02 -17.55 8.55
CA MET A 121 13.81 -18.72 8.14
C MET A 121 14.51 -19.37 9.35
N GLY A 122 14.95 -18.58 10.32
CA GLY A 122 15.45 -19.07 11.60
C GLY A 122 14.38 -19.84 12.36
N GLN A 123 13.19 -19.26 12.53
CA GLN A 123 12.05 -19.91 13.18
C GLN A 123 11.67 -21.22 12.51
N VAL A 124 11.55 -21.24 11.17
CA VAL A 124 11.24 -22.47 10.42
C VAL A 124 12.29 -23.55 10.66
N ARG A 125 13.58 -23.18 10.69
CA ARG A 125 14.66 -24.11 11.00
C ARG A 125 14.55 -24.64 12.42
N ASP A 126 14.31 -23.78 13.40
CA ASP A 126 14.18 -24.17 14.81
C ASP A 126 12.98 -25.13 15.00
N PHE A 127 11.83 -24.82 14.38
CA PHE A 127 10.67 -25.72 14.34
C PHE A 127 11.01 -27.08 13.71
N SER A 128 11.74 -27.08 12.59
CA SER A 128 12.14 -28.32 11.90
C SER A 128 13.09 -29.17 12.74
N GLN A 129 13.94 -28.56 13.57
CA GLN A 129 14.83 -29.27 14.49
C GLN A 129 14.09 -29.81 15.71
N THR A 130 13.11 -29.06 16.22
CA THR A 130 12.38 -29.41 17.45
C THR A 130 11.29 -30.45 17.18
N ALA A 131 10.71 -30.46 15.99
CA ALA A 131 9.76 -31.46 15.53
C ALA A 131 10.26 -32.06 14.20
N PRO A 132 11.17 -33.04 14.26
CA PRO A 132 11.56 -33.81 13.07
C PRO A 132 10.33 -34.35 12.37
N GLY A 133 10.35 -34.42 11.03
CA GLY A 133 9.23 -34.99 10.26
C GLY A 133 8.83 -36.40 10.74
N GLU A 134 9.81 -37.19 11.19
CA GLU A 134 9.61 -38.51 11.81
C GLU A 134 8.77 -38.44 13.10
N SER A 135 8.92 -37.38 13.90
CA SER A 135 8.10 -37.15 15.09
C SER A 135 6.66 -36.77 14.74
N VAL A 136 6.43 -36.06 13.63
CA VAL A 136 5.07 -35.74 13.15
C VAL A 136 4.36 -37.00 12.68
N GLU A 137 5.03 -37.86 11.90
CA GLU A 137 4.46 -39.14 11.47
C GLU A 137 4.22 -40.09 12.65
N ALA A 138 5.15 -40.16 13.62
CA ALA A 138 4.97 -40.90 14.86
C ALA A 138 3.75 -40.39 15.66
N LEU A 139 3.58 -39.07 15.80
CA LEU A 139 2.42 -38.50 16.48
C LEU A 139 1.11 -38.79 15.75
N VAL A 140 1.10 -38.79 14.41
CA VAL A 140 -0.10 -39.14 13.62
C VAL A 140 -0.47 -40.60 13.82
N THR A 141 0.51 -41.51 13.75
CA THR A 141 0.27 -42.95 13.97
C THR A 141 -0.15 -43.25 15.41
N GLU A 142 0.42 -42.57 16.40
CA GLU A 142 -0.04 -42.68 17.78
C GLU A 142 -1.47 -42.15 17.93
N ASN A 143 -1.81 -41.03 17.29
CA ASN A 143 -3.16 -40.46 17.34
C ASN A 143 -4.21 -41.39 16.72
N THR A 144 -3.90 -42.04 15.60
CA THR A 144 -4.82 -43.02 14.98
C THR A 144 -4.98 -44.25 15.86
N ASN A 145 -3.90 -44.76 16.44
CA ASN A 145 -3.95 -45.87 17.40
C ASN A 145 -4.78 -45.52 18.65
N LEU A 146 -4.58 -44.33 19.21
CA LEU A 146 -5.36 -43.84 20.35
C LEU A 146 -6.84 -43.70 20.00
N LYS A 147 -7.18 -43.16 18.83
CA LYS A 147 -8.57 -43.07 18.35
C LYS A 147 -9.20 -44.46 18.22
N HIS A 148 -8.49 -45.42 17.63
CA HIS A 148 -8.97 -46.80 17.54
C HIS A 148 -9.20 -47.42 18.92
N ARG A 149 -8.27 -47.20 19.86
CA ARG A 149 -8.38 -47.72 21.23
C ARG A 149 -9.54 -47.10 22.00
N VAL A 150 -9.77 -45.79 21.85
CA VAL A 150 -10.94 -45.11 22.42
C VAL A 150 -12.23 -45.67 21.85
N GLN A 151 -12.32 -45.88 20.54
CA GLN A 151 -13.50 -46.47 19.91
C GLN A 151 -13.75 -47.91 20.38
N GLN A 152 -12.69 -48.72 20.51
CA GLN A 152 -12.79 -50.08 21.03
C GLN A 152 -13.31 -50.09 22.46
N LEU A 153 -12.69 -49.31 23.36
CA LEU A 153 -13.10 -49.20 24.76
C LEU A 153 -14.54 -48.72 24.90
N THR A 154 -14.97 -47.79 24.04
CA THR A 154 -16.37 -47.31 24.03
C THR A 154 -17.34 -48.43 23.67
N ARG A 155 -17.02 -49.28 22.68
CA ARG A 155 -17.86 -50.43 22.30
C ARG A 155 -17.88 -51.49 23.39
N GLU A 156 -16.73 -51.78 24.00
CA GLU A 156 -16.62 -52.74 25.09
C GLU A 156 -17.40 -52.29 26.32
N HIS A 157 -17.31 -51.00 26.67
CA HIS A 157 -18.08 -50.42 27.77
C HIS A 157 -19.58 -50.57 27.54
N ARG A 158 -20.06 -50.22 26.34
CA ARG A 158 -21.48 -50.41 25.98
C ARG A 158 -21.92 -51.86 26.08
N ARG A 159 -21.12 -52.80 25.57
CA ARG A 159 -21.41 -54.24 25.65
C ARG A 159 -21.48 -54.73 27.10
N LEU A 160 -20.59 -54.24 27.97
CA LEU A 160 -20.60 -54.58 29.39
C LEU A 160 -21.82 -53.99 30.12
N GLN A 161 -22.21 -52.76 29.78
CA GLN A 161 -23.43 -52.14 30.29
C GLN A 161 -24.68 -52.95 29.90
N GLU A 162 -24.81 -53.32 28.63
CA GLU A 162 -25.93 -54.15 28.14
C GLU A 162 -25.99 -55.51 28.86
N ARG A 163 -24.83 -56.17 29.08
CA ARG A 163 -24.75 -57.43 29.85
C ARG A 163 -25.16 -57.24 31.31
N LEU A 164 -24.75 -56.15 31.94
CA LEU A 164 -25.05 -55.85 33.33
C LEU A 164 -26.54 -55.50 33.52
N GLU A 165 -27.13 -54.77 32.58
CA GLU A 165 -28.58 -54.53 32.55
C GLU A 165 -29.37 -55.83 32.36
N GLY A 166 -28.94 -56.71 31.44
CA GLY A 166 -29.51 -58.03 31.25
C GLY A 166 -29.42 -58.90 32.51
N ALA A 167 -28.26 -58.93 33.18
CA ALA A 167 -28.10 -59.66 34.44
C ALA A 167 -29.00 -59.12 35.56
N ARG A 168 -29.13 -57.79 35.68
CA ARG A 168 -30.05 -57.15 36.63
C ARG A 168 -31.50 -57.46 36.33
N ALA A 169 -31.90 -57.48 35.05
CA ALA A 169 -33.26 -57.85 34.65
C ALA A 169 -33.56 -59.32 34.98
N ASN A 170 -32.61 -60.21 34.71
CA ASN A 170 -32.72 -61.64 35.06
C ASN A 170 -32.85 -61.86 36.57
N LEU A 171 -32.04 -61.14 37.37
CA LEU A 171 -32.13 -61.21 38.83
C LEU A 171 -33.51 -60.77 39.32
N ARG A 172 -34.00 -59.61 38.86
CA ARG A 172 -35.35 -59.11 39.21
C ARG A 172 -36.46 -60.09 38.79
N PHE A 173 -36.29 -60.79 37.67
CA PHE A 173 -37.24 -61.81 37.23
C PHE A 173 -37.20 -63.05 38.14
N ALA A 174 -36.01 -63.51 38.52
CA ALA A 174 -35.84 -64.60 39.46
C ALA A 174 -36.42 -64.27 40.84
N ASP A 175 -36.19 -63.06 41.35
CA ASP A 175 -36.72 -62.57 42.63
C ASP A 175 -38.27 -62.56 42.62
N LYS A 176 -38.88 -62.05 41.54
CA LYS A 176 -40.35 -62.08 41.39
C LYS A 176 -40.89 -63.50 41.37
N ARG A 177 -40.26 -64.39 40.60
CA ARG A 177 -40.66 -65.80 40.53
C ARG A 177 -40.51 -66.49 41.90
N ALA A 178 -39.45 -66.19 42.64
CA ALA A 178 -39.27 -66.70 44.00
C ALA A 178 -40.40 -66.24 44.92
N ALA A 179 -40.74 -64.94 44.90
CA ALA A 179 -41.85 -64.40 45.68
C ALA A 179 -43.21 -65.01 45.29
N ASP A 180 -43.50 -65.19 44.00
CA ASP A 180 -44.72 -65.84 43.52
C ASP A 180 -44.81 -67.30 44.00
N LEU A 181 -43.68 -68.02 44.00
CA LEU A 181 -43.60 -69.39 44.52
C LEU A 181 -43.77 -69.43 46.05
N GLU A 182 -43.17 -68.48 46.78
CA GLU A 182 -43.36 -68.34 48.23
C GLU A 182 -44.83 -68.10 48.58
N MET A 183 -45.54 -67.27 47.81
CA MET A 183 -46.98 -67.06 47.96
C MET A 183 -47.80 -68.33 47.70
N GLN A 184 -47.50 -69.11 46.65
CA GLN A 184 -48.17 -70.39 46.40
C GLN A 184 -47.95 -71.39 47.53
N VAL A 185 -46.76 -71.44 48.11
CA VAL A 185 -46.46 -72.29 49.27
C VAL A 185 -47.28 -71.87 50.49
N LEU A 186 -47.43 -70.57 50.73
CA LEU A 186 -48.27 -70.03 51.81
C LEU A 186 -49.76 -70.31 51.59
N GLU A 187 -50.26 -70.23 50.36
CA GLU A 187 -51.67 -70.53 50.02
C GLU A 187 -51.99 -72.03 50.11
N LEU A 188 -51.03 -72.89 49.75
CA LEU A 188 -51.15 -74.36 49.87
C LEU A 188 -50.93 -74.86 51.30
N GLN A 189 -50.58 -73.98 52.23
CA GLN A 189 -50.48 -74.26 53.65
C GLN A 189 -51.81 -73.86 54.32
N PRO A 190 -52.82 -74.76 54.45
CA PRO A 190 -54.03 -74.45 55.19
C PRO A 190 -53.65 -74.14 56.64
N GLY A 191 -54.07 -72.97 57.12
CA GLY A 191 -53.83 -72.54 58.49
C GLY A 191 -54.32 -73.59 59.50
N ASP A 192 -53.45 -73.96 60.43
CA ASP A 192 -53.77 -74.73 61.63
C ASP A 192 -54.12 -73.73 62.75
N PRO A 193 -55.39 -73.50 63.11
CA PRO A 193 -55.74 -72.64 64.21
C PRO A 193 -55.81 -73.48 65.49
N GLY A 194 -54.67 -73.73 66.13
CA GLY A 194 -54.73 -74.38 67.43
C GLY A 194 -53.40 -74.86 68.01
N ARG A 195 -52.59 -73.95 68.56
CA ARG A 195 -51.81 -74.30 69.75
C ARG A 195 -51.53 -73.06 70.60
N HIS A 196 -52.49 -72.79 71.47
CA HIS A 196 -52.25 -72.12 72.74
C HIS A 196 -51.14 -72.85 73.50
N GLY A 197 -50.12 -72.12 73.91
CA GLY A 197 -49.41 -72.40 75.14
C GLY A 197 -49.42 -71.12 75.97
N PRO A 198 -49.76 -71.23 77.26
CA PRO A 198 -48.97 -70.41 78.17
C PRO A 198 -48.49 -71.22 79.37
N GLN A 199 -47.45 -70.65 79.97
CA GLN A 199 -47.00 -70.84 81.34
C GLN A 199 -46.16 -72.09 81.59
N THR A 200 -45.09 -72.11 82.36
CA THR A 200 -44.23 -71.14 83.08
C THR A 200 -43.26 -72.04 83.86
N GLY A 201 -42.06 -71.59 84.20
CA GLY A 201 -41.21 -72.31 85.17
C GLY A 201 -39.73 -72.20 84.85
N THR A 202 -39.10 -71.04 85.04
CA THR A 202 -38.37 -70.68 86.27
C THR A 202 -37.05 -71.44 86.45
N ARG A 203 -35.98 -70.89 85.85
CA ARG A 203 -34.71 -70.42 86.46
C ARG A 203 -33.81 -71.41 87.28
N PRO A 204 -32.55 -71.07 87.61
CA PRO A 204 -31.33 -71.75 87.13
C PRO A 204 -30.44 -72.17 88.33
N PRO A 205 -29.10 -71.93 88.37
CA PRO A 205 -27.97 -72.35 87.52
C PRO A 205 -26.99 -73.26 88.33
N SER A 206 -25.95 -73.85 87.72
CA SER A 206 -24.55 -73.77 88.22
C SER A 206 -23.55 -74.60 87.37
N HIS A 207 -22.41 -73.95 87.15
CA HIS A 207 -21.08 -74.37 86.69
C HIS A 207 -20.54 -75.68 87.31
N PRO A 208 -19.46 -76.32 86.79
CA PRO A 208 -18.20 -75.76 86.25
C PRO A 208 -18.09 -75.72 84.73
#